data_AF-A0A0C2YZP8-F1
#
_entry.id   AF-A0A0C2YZP8-F1
#
_cell.length_a   1.000
_cell.length_b   1.000
_cell.length_c   1.000
_cell.angle_alpha   90.00
_cell.angle_beta   90.00
_cell.angle_gamma   90.00
#
_symmetry.space_group_name_H-M   'P 1'
#
loop_
_entity.id
_entity.type
_entity.pdbx_description
1 polymer ?
#
loop_
_entity_poly.entity_id
_entity_poly.type
_entity_poly.pdbx_seq_one_letter_code
_entity_poly.pdbx_strand_id
1 'polypeptide(L)' 'MVVALTGANARAVRNWFAAKNGPSGENLIDLMRHSDEVLEAVLVMAGRVDLAKVKKLGDARKQLQQMLALIDEIEAR' A
#
# COMPACT_ATOMS: atom_id res chain seq x y z
N MET A 1 -10.77 4.60 7.43
CA MET A 1 -10.70 3.46 8.38
C MET A 1 -10.88 2.16 7.61
N VAL A 2 -10.19 1.06 7.97
CA VAL A 2 -10.24 -0.24 7.24
C VAL A 2 -11.66 -0.76 7.00
N VAL A 3 -12.58 -0.55 7.95
CA VAL A 3 -14.02 -0.85 7.79
C VAL A 3 -14.62 -0.17 6.56
N ALA A 4 -14.33 1.11 6.34
CA ALA A 4 -14.85 1.86 5.19
C ALA A 4 -14.20 1.44 3.86
N LEU A 5 -12.94 0.97 3.90
CA LEU A 5 -12.22 0.54 2.70
C LEU A 5 -12.67 -0.82 2.19
N THR A 6 -13.07 -1.71 3.10
CA THR A 6 -13.33 -3.13 2.80
C THR A 6 -14.82 -3.50 2.89
N GLY A 7 -15.66 -2.61 3.44
CA GLY A 7 -17.07 -2.92 3.74
C GLY A 7 -17.25 -3.95 4.88
N ALA A 8 -16.17 -4.50 5.43
CA ALA A 8 -16.22 -5.48 6.49
C ALA A 8 -16.67 -4.86 7.82
N ASN A 9 -17.44 -5.64 8.60
CA ASN A 9 -17.88 -5.18 9.91
C ASN A 9 -16.69 -4.97 10.87
N ALA A 10 -16.86 -4.07 11.84
CA ALA A 10 -15.79 -3.69 12.76
C ALA A 10 -15.26 -4.86 13.62
N ARG A 11 -16.06 -5.91 13.86
CA ARG A 11 -15.60 -7.10 14.59
C ARG A 11 -14.61 -7.91 13.75
N ALA A 12 -14.88 -8.10 12.46
CA ALA A 12 -13.97 -8.77 11.54
C ALA A 12 -12.63 -8.01 11.46
N VAL A 13 -12.67 -6.70 11.25
CA VAL A 13 -11.47 -5.85 11.21
C VAL A 13 -10.66 -5.94 12.51
N ARG A 14 -11.32 -5.92 13.68
CA ARG A 14 -10.64 -6.12 14.98
C ARG A 14 -9.98 -7.49 15.08
N ASN A 15 -10.62 -8.54 14.56
CA ASN A 15 -10.03 -9.87 14.57
C ASN A 15 -8.80 -9.96 13.66
N TRP A 16 -8.80 -9.26 12.51
CA TRP A 16 -7.64 -9.16 11.62
C TRP A 16 -6.46 -8.47 12.30
N PHE A 17 -6.70 -7.33 12.94
CA PHE A 17 -5.65 -6.64 13.70
C PHE A 17 -5.13 -7.43 14.89
N ALA A 18 -5.98 -8.26 15.50
CA ALA A 18 -5.59 -9.18 16.57
C ALA A 18 -5.01 -10.52 16.02
N ALA A 19 -4.80 -10.65 14.71
CA ALA A 19 -4.33 -11.86 14.03
C ALA A 19 -5.12 -13.13 14.36
N LYS A 20 -6.40 -13.01 14.76
CA LYS A 20 -7.27 -14.17 15.07
C LYS A 20 -7.72 -14.90 13.80
N ASN A 21 -7.92 -14.14 12.72
CA ASN A 21 -8.16 -14.63 11.38
C ASN A 21 -7.72 -13.54 10.37
N GLY A 22 -7.57 -13.92 9.09
CA GLY A 22 -7.20 -12.98 8.03
C GLY A 22 -8.41 -12.37 7.30
N PRO A 23 -8.20 -11.30 6.52
CA PRO A 23 -9.17 -10.82 5.55
C PRO A 23 -9.46 -11.90 4.50
N SER A 24 -10.68 -11.90 3.94
CA SER A 24 -10.96 -12.68 2.73
C SER A 24 -10.16 -12.14 1.55
N GLY A 25 -10.11 -12.90 0.44
CA GLY A 25 -9.44 -12.44 -0.79
C GLY A 25 -9.98 -11.09 -1.29
N GLU A 26 -11.29 -10.88 -1.25
CA GLU A 26 -11.92 -9.60 -1.63
C GLU A 26 -11.47 -8.45 -0.73
N ASN A 27 -11.52 -8.65 0.59
CA ASN A 27 -11.06 -7.66 1.56
C ASN A 27 -9.56 -7.34 1.38
N LEU A 28 -8.75 -8.35 1.05
CA LEU A 28 -7.32 -8.16 0.79
C LEU A 28 -7.08 -7.35 -0.48
N ILE A 29 -7.84 -7.60 -1.55
CA ILE A 29 -7.78 -6.80 -2.79
C ILE A 29 -8.15 -5.34 -2.51
N ASP A 30 -9.20 -5.10 -1.74
CA ASP A 30 -9.61 -3.73 -1.36
C ASP A 30 -8.52 -3.02 -0.55
N LEU A 31 -7.86 -3.73 0.37
CA LEU A 31 -6.72 -3.19 1.11
C LEU A 31 -5.53 -2.88 0.19
N MET A 32 -5.17 -3.79 -0.70
CA MET A 32 -4.07 -3.61 -1.66
C MET A 32 -4.33 -2.46 -2.64
N ARG A 33 -5.59 -2.14 -2.95
CA ARG A 33 -5.95 -0.99 -3.80
C ARG A 33 -5.64 0.35 -3.14
N HIS A 34 -5.58 0.39 -1.81
CA HIS A 34 -5.43 1.63 -1.03
C HIS A 34 -4.15 1.69 -0.20
N SER A 35 -3.38 0.60 -0.11
CA SER A 35 -2.11 0.56 0.62
C SER A 35 -1.08 -0.27 -0.13
N ASP A 36 -0.03 0.44 -0.53
CA ASP A 36 1.13 -0.13 -1.19
C ASP A 36 1.92 -1.06 -0.27
N GLU A 37 1.91 -0.78 1.03
CA GLU A 37 2.52 -1.61 2.06
C GLU A 37 1.83 -2.97 2.18
N VAL A 38 0.49 -3.01 2.04
CA VAL A 38 -0.25 -4.29 2.01
C VAL A 38 0.10 -5.08 0.76
N LEU A 39 0.14 -4.45 -0.41
CA LEU A 39 0.57 -5.08 -1.66
C LEU A 39 2.01 -5.64 -1.53
N GLU A 40 2.92 -4.85 -0.97
CA GLU A 40 4.30 -5.27 -0.74
C GLU A 40 4.37 -6.50 0.17
N ALA A 41 3.70 -6.46 1.33
CA ALA A 41 3.70 -7.57 2.28
C ALA A 41 3.21 -8.87 1.62
N VAL A 42 2.13 -8.79 0.82
CA VAL A 42 1.59 -9.94 0.08
C VAL A 42 2.60 -10.47 -0.94
N LEU A 43 3.24 -9.60 -1.72
CA LEU A 43 4.27 -10.02 -2.70
C LEU A 43 5.47 -10.68 -2.03
N VAL A 44 5.92 -10.16 -0.88
CA VAL A 44 7.01 -10.77 -0.10
C VAL A 44 6.60 -12.15 0.41
N MET A 45 5.42 -12.28 1.01
CA MET A 45 4.89 -13.56 1.50
C MET A 45 4.67 -14.58 0.37
N ALA A 46 4.34 -14.11 -0.84
CA ALA A 46 4.19 -14.94 -2.03
C ALA A 46 5.53 -15.33 -2.70
N GLY A 47 6.68 -14.95 -2.13
CA GLY A 47 7.99 -15.21 -2.72
C GLY A 47 8.26 -14.43 -4.01
N ARG A 48 7.64 -13.25 -4.15
CA ARG A 48 7.76 -12.35 -5.32
C ARG A 48 8.46 -11.03 -4.95
N VAL A 49 9.53 -11.14 -4.16
CA VAL A 49 10.27 -9.99 -3.62
C VAL A 49 10.80 -9.06 -4.71
N ASP A 50 11.16 -9.58 -5.89
CA ASP A 50 11.67 -8.73 -6.97
C ASP A 50 10.61 -7.80 -7.55
N LEU A 51 9.34 -8.22 -7.58
CA LEU A 51 8.23 -7.33 -7.98
C LEU A 51 8.03 -6.19 -6.98
N ALA A 52 8.16 -6.49 -5.68
CA ALA A 52 8.12 -5.47 -4.63
C ALA A 52 9.27 -4.45 -4.77
N LYS A 53 10.49 -4.90 -5.08
CA LYS A 53 11.64 -4.02 -5.31
C LYS A 53 11.45 -3.09 -6.51
N VAL A 54 10.96 -3.62 -7.64
CA VAL A 54 10.71 -2.83 -8.85
C VAL A 54 9.69 -1.72 -8.58
N LYS A 55 8.61 -2.02 -7.85
CA LYS A 55 7.62 -1.02 -7.43
C LYS A 55 8.27 0.09 -6.59
N LYS A 56 9.02 -0.27 -5.54
CA LYS A 56 9.70 0.72 -4.67
C LYS A 56 10.64 1.63 -5.42
N LEU A 57 11.39 1.10 -6.39
CA LEU A 57 12.28 1.90 -7.21
C LEU A 57 11.50 2.90 -8.08
N GLY A 58 10.37 2.47 -8.65
CA GLY A 58 9.45 3.34 -9.39
C GLY A 58 8.89 4.46 -8.51
N ASP A 59 8.45 4.14 -7.29
CA ASP A 59 7.92 5.11 -6.34
C ASP A 59 8.99 6.13 -5.90
N ALA A 60 10.20 5.66 -5.59
CA ALA A 60 11.33 6.53 -5.24
C ALA A 60 11.69 7.48 -6.40
N ARG A 61 11.69 6.99 -7.64
CA ARG A 61 11.90 7.82 -8.82
C ARG A 61 10.82 8.90 -8.96
N LYS A 62 9.55 8.54 -8.75
CA LYS A 62 8.44 9.49 -8.82
C LYS A 62 8.55 10.57 -7.75
N GLN A 63 8.93 10.19 -6.52
CA GLN A 63 9.17 11.15 -5.43
C GLN A 63 10.30 12.11 -5.78
N LEU A 64 11.42 11.61 -6.30
CA LEU A 64 12.52 12.47 -6.75
C LEU A 64 12.08 13.45 -7.84
N GLN A 65 11.27 13.01 -8.81
CA GLN A 65 10.72 13.89 -9.85
C GLN A 65 9.83 14.99 -9.28
N GLN A 66 8.99 14.66 -8.29
CA GLN A 66 8.16 15.65 -7.60
C GLN A 66 9.00 16.67 -6.84
N MET A 67 10.06 16.23 -6.17
CA MET A 67 10.98 17.12 -5.47
C MET A 67 11.72 18.06 -6.42
N LEU A 68 12.17 17.56 -7.57
CA LEU A 68 12.80 18.39 -8.61
C LEU A 68 11.83 19.45 -9.13
N ALA A 69 10.60 19.06 -9.45
CA ALA A 69 9.57 20.00 -9.90
C ALA A 69 9.31 21.12 -8.86
N LEU A 70 9.30 20.78 -7.56
CA LEU A 70 9.16 21.78 -6.50
C LEU A 70 10.35 22.74 -6.41
N ILE A 71 11.57 22.26 -6.68
CA ILE A 71 12.77 23.13 -6.72
C ILE A 71 12.65 24.10 -7.88
N ASP A 72 12.30 23.61 -9.07
CA ASP A 72 12.12 24.44 -10.27
C ASP A 72 11.05 25.54 -10.04
N GLU A 73 9.95 25.21 -9.34
CA GLU A 73 8.91 26.17 -8.96
C GLU A 73 9.39 27.24 -7.98
N ILE A 74 10.34 26.92 -7.10
CA ILE A 74 10.93 27.87 -6.15
C ILE A 74 11.91 28.80 -6.87
N GLU A 75 12.74 28.28 -7.76
CA GLU A 75 13.73 29.07 -8.53
C GLU A 75 13.07 30.03 -9.52
N ALA A 76 11.85 29.72 -9.99
CA ALA A 76 11.09 30.56 -10.91
C ALA A 76 10.36 31.75 -10.24
N ARG A 77 10.42 31.89 -8.91
CA ARG A 77 9.82 33.01 -8.13
C ARG A 77 10.85 34.06 -7.77
#